data_AF-A0A7C7QHU4-F1
#
_entry.id   AF-A0A7C7QHU4-F1
#
_cell.length_a   1.000
_cell.length_b   1.000
_cell.length_c   1.000
_cell.angle_alpha   90.00
_cell.angle_beta   90.00
_cell.angle_gamma   90.00
#
_symmetry.space_group_name_H-M   'P 1'
#
loop_
_entity.id
_entity.type
_entity.pdbx_description
1 polymer ?
#
loop_
_entity_poly.entity_id
_entity_poly.type
_entity_poly.pdbx_seq_one_letter_code
_entity_poly.pdbx_strand_id
1 'polypeptide(L)'
;MPWRTIDGQDLALLASVQLEVLVKGIFERQRSLEYMLHFITFEDKRQRDSQESRSLPPVLGINKAVDCIVQPSRPGGDRRIGVAYRTQESRKSLSMAFVLEGSSSIQQWRN
;
A
#
# COMPACT_ATOMS: atom_id res chain seq x y z
N MET A 1 3.23 -18.23 10.32
CA MET A 1 4.09 -17.20 9.71
C MET A 1 4.24 -16.06 10.69
N PRO A 2 5.47 -15.57 10.98
CA PRO A 2 5.66 -14.43 11.87
C PRO A 2 5.01 -13.18 11.27
N TRP A 3 4.28 -12.43 12.09
CA TRP A 3 3.65 -11.17 11.69
C TRP A 3 4.73 -10.11 11.52
N ARG A 4 4.46 -9.04 10.76
CA ARG A 4 5.34 -7.87 10.78
C ARG A 4 5.10 -7.07 12.06
N THR A 5 6.11 -6.35 12.55
CA THR A 5 5.98 -5.41 13.67
C THR A 5 5.01 -4.27 13.35
N ILE A 6 4.61 -3.51 14.37
CA ILE A 6 3.71 -2.35 14.25
C ILE A 6 4.22 -1.35 13.21
N ASP A 7 5.54 -1.18 13.11
CA ASP A 7 6.21 -0.30 12.15
C ASP A 7 6.30 -0.90 10.74
N GLY A 8 6.03 -2.20 10.59
CA GLY A 8 5.99 -2.90 9.30
C GLY A 8 7.36 -3.21 8.69
N GLN A 9 8.45 -2.91 9.42
CA GLN A 9 9.84 -3.08 8.97
C GLN A 9 10.42 -4.46 9.32
N ASP A 10 10.17 -4.93 10.54
CA ASP A 10 10.75 -6.16 11.07
C ASP A 10 9.70 -7.25 11.29
N LEU A 11 10.17 -8.48 11.54
CA LEU A 11 9.32 -9.58 11.97
C LEU A 11 9.05 -9.44 13.47
N ALA A 12 7.78 -9.45 13.84
CA ALA A 12 7.35 -9.47 15.22
C ALA A 12 7.80 -10.77 15.88
N LEU A 13 8.28 -10.67 17.12
CA LEU A 13 8.64 -11.83 17.94
C LEU A 13 7.44 -12.78 18.04
N LEU A 14 7.67 -14.09 17.97
CA LEU A 14 6.59 -15.09 18.07
C LEU A 14 5.78 -14.98 19.38
N ALA A 15 6.35 -14.38 20.42
CA ALA A 15 5.71 -14.11 21.71
C ALA A 15 4.80 -12.87 21.73
N SER A 16 4.75 -12.10 20.65
CA SER A 16 3.91 -10.89 20.58
C SER A 16 2.43 -11.22 20.36
N VAL A 17 1.54 -10.45 21.00
CA VAL A 17 0.09 -10.58 20.81
C VAL A 17 -0.27 -10.07 19.41
N GLN A 18 -0.52 -10.99 18.49
CA GLN A 18 -0.81 -10.70 17.09
C GLN A 18 -1.95 -9.68 16.91
N LEU A 19 -2.97 -9.72 17.77
CA LEU A 19 -4.07 -8.78 17.76
C LEU A 19 -3.64 -7.35 18.14
N GLU A 20 -2.73 -7.20 19.10
CA GLU A 20 -2.21 -5.89 19.49
C GLU A 20 -1.40 -5.27 18.35
N VAL A 21 -0.60 -6.08 17.66
CA VAL A 21 0.16 -5.67 16.47
C VAL A 21 -0.78 -5.24 15.35
N LEU A 22 -1.89 -5.95 15.13
CA LEU A 22 -2.90 -5.57 14.15
C LEU A 22 -3.54 -4.22 14.48
N VAL A 23 -4.06 -4.10 15.70
CA VAL A 23 -4.84 -2.94 16.15
C VAL A 23 -3.96 -1.71 16.19
N LYS A 24 -2.79 -1.77 16.84
CA LYS A 24 -1.86 -0.64 16.86
C LYS A 24 -1.31 -0.32 15.48
N GLY A 25 -1.11 -1.34 14.63
CA GLY A 25 -0.62 -1.17 13.28
C GLY A 25 -1.60 -0.43 12.37
N ILE A 26 -2.89 -0.80 12.40
CA ILE A 26 -3.92 -0.20 11.53
C ILE A 26 -4.40 1.16 12.04
N PHE A 27 -4.43 1.37 13.37
CA PHE A 27 -4.89 2.60 14.00
C PHE A 27 -3.78 3.59 14.33
N GLU A 28 -2.58 3.41 13.78
CA GLU A 28 -1.57 4.47 13.77
C GLU A 28 -2.17 5.69 13.01
N ARG A 29 -2.02 6.89 13.58
CA ARG A 29 -2.76 8.09 13.16
C ARG A 29 -2.49 8.43 11.69
N GLN A 30 -1.23 8.38 11.27
CA GLN A 30 -0.88 8.73 9.91
C GLN A 30 -1.32 7.65 8.93
N ARG A 31 -1.07 6.38 9.26
CA ARG A 31 -1.39 5.24 8.40
C ARG A 31 -2.90 5.06 8.21
N SER A 32 -3.69 5.28 9.25
CA SER A 32 -5.16 5.22 9.17
C SER A 32 -5.73 6.32 8.27
N LEU A 33 -5.18 7.55 8.33
CA LEU A 33 -5.55 8.63 7.43
C LEU A 33 -5.14 8.37 5.98
N GLU A 34 -3.91 7.92 5.74
CA GLU A 34 -3.44 7.53 4.41
C GLU A 34 -4.31 6.42 3.81
N TYR A 35 -4.72 5.44 4.63
CA TYR A 35 -5.63 4.37 4.21
C TYR A 35 -6.98 4.93 3.74
N MET A 36 -7.60 5.80 4.56
CA MET A 36 -8.91 6.37 4.23
C MET A 36 -8.87 7.31 3.02
N LEU A 37 -7.78 8.06 2.85
CA LEU A 37 -7.66 9.07 1.80
C LEU A 37 -7.27 8.49 0.44
N HIS A 38 -6.36 7.51 0.40
CA HIS A 38 -5.75 7.06 -0.87
C HIS A 38 -6.15 5.65 -1.29
N PHE A 39 -6.70 4.82 -0.40
CA PHE A 39 -6.96 3.40 -0.71
C PHE A 39 -8.44 3.04 -0.78
N ILE A 40 -9.34 4.03 -0.71
CA ILE A 40 -10.78 3.85 -0.91
C ILE A 40 -11.14 4.28 -2.33
N THR A 41 -11.59 3.33 -3.15
CA THR A 41 -12.05 3.60 -4.53
C THR A 41 -13.52 3.28 -4.69
N PHE A 42 -14.23 4.14 -5.40
CA PHE A 42 -15.63 3.94 -5.76
C PHE A 42 -15.72 3.51 -7.23
N GLU A 43 -16.35 2.36 -7.50
CA GLU A 43 -16.65 1.92 -8.87
C GLU A 43 -18.00 2.50 -9.30
N ASP A 44 -18.06 3.16 -10.47
CA ASP A 44 -19.33 3.65 -11.01
C ASP A 44 -20.12 2.49 -11.62
N LYS A 45 -21.22 2.10 -10.97
CA LYS A 45 -22.04 0.93 -11.32
C LYS A 45 -23.11 1.21 -12.38
N ARG A 46 -22.78 1.96 -13.44
CA ARG A 46 -23.80 2.32 -14.46
C ARG A 46 -24.26 1.15 -15.36
N GLN A 47 -23.57 0.01 -15.38
CA GLN A 47 -23.93 -1.12 -16.27
C GLN A 47 -23.65 -2.55 -15.77
N ARG A 48 -23.34 -2.77 -14.48
CA ARG A 48 -23.21 -4.13 -13.95
C ARG A 48 -23.97 -4.30 -12.65
N ASP A 49 -25.06 -5.06 -12.72
CA ASP A 49 -25.63 -5.80 -11.60
C ASP A 49 -24.66 -6.92 -11.23
N SER A 50 -23.58 -6.56 -10.57
CA SER A 50 -22.68 -7.50 -9.93
C SER A 50 -22.19 -6.82 -8.67
N GLN A 51 -22.80 -7.16 -7.53
CA GLN A 51 -22.28 -6.81 -6.22
C GLN A 51 -21.06 -7.69 -5.94
N GLU A 52 -19.98 -7.45 -6.67
CA GLU A 52 -18.72 -8.16 -6.47
C GLU A 52 -17.96 -7.43 -5.36
N SER A 53 -18.13 -7.90 -4.12
CA SER A 53 -17.30 -7.46 -3.00
C SER A 53 -15.90 -8.02 -3.22
N ARG A 54 -14.98 -7.18 -3.71
CA ARG A 54 -13.63 -7.59 -4.07
C ARG A 54 -12.64 -6.82 -3.21
N SER A 55 -11.67 -7.54 -2.64
CA SER A 55 -10.73 -6.99 -1.67
C SER A 55 -9.84 -5.91 -2.30
N LEU A 56 -9.57 -4.86 -1.52
CA LEU A 56 -8.59 -3.83 -1.86
C LEU A 56 -7.16 -4.41 -1.89
N PRO A 57 -6.28 -3.87 -2.74
CA PRO A 57 -4.87 -4.21 -2.73
C PRO A 57 -4.20 -3.95 -1.36
N PRO A 58 -3.24 -4.79 -0.93
CA PRO A 58 -2.45 -4.53 0.28
C PRO A 58 -1.69 -3.19 0.23
N VAL A 59 -2.04 -2.27 1.12
CA VAL A 59 -1.45 -0.92 1.23
C VAL A 59 0.06 -0.94 1.45
N LEU A 60 0.54 -1.83 2.33
CA LEU A 60 1.97 -1.94 2.62
C LEU A 60 2.80 -2.31 1.37
N GLY A 61 2.22 -3.12 0.48
CA GLY A 61 2.87 -3.48 -0.79
C GLY A 61 2.96 -2.30 -1.76
N ILE A 62 1.95 -1.43 -1.75
CA ILE A 62 1.90 -0.24 -2.61
C ILE A 62 2.86 0.83 -2.10
N ASN A 63 2.84 1.14 -0.80
CA ASN A 63 3.77 2.11 -0.22
C ASN A 63 5.22 1.70 -0.45
N LYS A 64 5.54 0.41 -0.27
CA LYS A 64 6.88 -0.12 -0.57
C LYS A 64 7.25 0.04 -2.05
N ALA A 65 6.31 -0.17 -2.97
CA ALA A 65 6.55 0.04 -4.40
C ALA A 65 6.81 1.52 -4.72
N VAL A 66 6.05 2.44 -4.12
CA VAL A 66 6.25 3.89 -4.25
C VAL A 66 7.63 4.29 -3.71
N ASP A 67 8.04 3.81 -2.54
CA ASP A 67 9.37 4.08 -1.98
C ASP A 67 10.50 3.58 -2.88
N CYS A 68 10.36 2.37 -3.45
CA CYS A 68 11.30 1.80 -4.40
C CYS A 68 11.36 2.56 -5.74
N ILE A 69 10.43 3.45 -6.03
CA ILE A 69 10.46 4.34 -7.20
C ILE A 69 11.02 5.71 -6.80
N VAL A 70 10.52 6.29 -5.72
CA VAL A 70 10.83 7.66 -5.31
C VAL A 70 12.27 7.79 -4.83
N GLN A 71 12.78 6.86 -4.00
CA GLN A 71 14.14 6.99 -3.43
C GLN A 71 15.23 6.92 -4.52
N PRO A 72 15.21 5.95 -5.46
CA PRO A 72 16.22 5.85 -6.52
C PRO A 72 16.13 6.97 -7.57
N SER A 73 14.96 7.61 -7.71
CA SER A 73 14.73 8.69 -8.69
C SER A 73 15.24 10.06 -8.25
N ARG A 74 15.66 10.22 -6.99
CA ARG A 74 16.19 11.50 -6.48
C ARG A 74 17.56 11.85 -7.10
N PRO A 75 17.95 13.13 -7.10
CA PRO A 75 19.32 13.52 -7.43
C PRO A 75 20.32 12.77 -6.54
N GLY A 76 21.22 12.00 -7.15
CA GLY A 76 22.17 11.14 -6.44
C GLY A 76 21.69 9.72 -6.12
N GLY A 77 20.46 9.36 -6.48
CA GLY A 77 19.95 7.98 -6.41
C GLY A 77 20.53 7.09 -7.52
N ASP A 78 20.50 5.77 -7.29
CA ASP A 78 21.11 4.77 -8.18
C ASP A 78 20.24 4.43 -9.42
N ARG A 79 19.03 5.03 -9.53
CA ARG A 79 18.06 4.85 -10.63
C ARG A 79 17.63 3.39 -10.84
N ARG A 80 17.79 2.52 -9.84
CA ARG A 80 17.38 1.12 -9.92
C ARG A 80 16.02 0.93 -9.29
N ILE A 81 15.11 0.26 -10.00
CA ILE A 81 13.78 -0.11 -9.50
C ILE A 81 13.63 -1.63 -9.45
N GLY A 82 12.68 -2.12 -8.65
CA GLY A 82 12.38 -3.54 -8.49
C GLY A 82 11.21 -4.04 -9.34
N VAL A 83 11.04 -5.36 -9.43
CA VAL A 83 9.91 -6.01 -10.09
C VAL A 83 8.99 -6.65 -9.05
N ALA A 84 7.68 -6.40 -9.16
CA ALA A 84 6.67 -7.02 -8.32
C ALA A 84 5.85 -8.05 -9.13
N TYR A 85 5.91 -9.32 -8.71
CA TYR A 85 5.11 -10.39 -9.32
C TYR A 85 3.81 -10.60 -8.53
N ARG A 86 2.71 -10.80 -9.26
CA ARG A 86 1.41 -11.18 -8.70
C ARG A 86 0.71 -12.20 -9.57
N THR A 87 -0.14 -13.02 -8.95
CA THR A 87 -1.00 -13.99 -9.63
C THR A 87 -2.04 -13.29 -10.53
N GLN A 88 -2.60 -14.01 -11.50
CA GLN A 88 -3.64 -13.50 -12.40
C GLN A 88 -4.91 -13.11 -11.60
N GLU A 89 -5.71 -12.19 -12.15
CA GLU A 89 -6.96 -11.66 -11.53
C GLU A 89 -6.83 -10.91 -10.18
N SER A 90 -5.61 -10.65 -9.71
CA SER A 90 -5.33 -9.91 -8.46
C SER A 90 -5.41 -8.38 -8.58
N ARG A 91 -6.21 -7.86 -9.53
CA ARG A 91 -6.38 -6.41 -9.78
C ARG A 91 -5.05 -5.64 -9.87
N LYS A 92 -4.12 -6.15 -10.69
CA LYS A 92 -2.81 -5.53 -10.92
C LYS A 92 -2.93 -4.09 -11.43
N SER A 93 -3.89 -3.81 -12.32
CA SER A 93 -4.15 -2.47 -12.85
C SER A 93 -4.55 -1.47 -11.75
N LEU A 94 -5.45 -1.87 -10.85
CA LEU A 94 -5.86 -1.03 -9.72
C LEU A 94 -4.69 -0.78 -8.75
N SER A 95 -3.86 -1.81 -8.51
CA SER A 95 -2.64 -1.64 -7.70
C SER A 95 -1.67 -0.65 -8.34
N MET A 96 -1.53 -0.64 -9.67
CA MET A 96 -0.70 0.32 -10.39
C MET A 96 -1.27 1.75 -10.32
N ALA A 97 -2.60 1.92 -10.37
CA ALA A 97 -3.22 3.23 -10.20
C ALA A 97 -2.84 3.88 -8.86
N PHE A 98 -2.93 3.11 -7.77
CA PHE A 98 -2.51 3.58 -6.45
C PHE A 98 -1.00 3.88 -6.36
N VAL A 99 -0.15 3.11 -7.04
CA VAL A 99 1.31 3.41 -7.09
C VAL A 99 1.58 4.74 -7.79
N LEU A 100 0.86 5.05 -8.88
CA LEU A 100 0.99 6.31 -9.59
C LEU A 100 0.49 7.48 -8.76
N GLU A 101 -0.67 7.34 -8.12
CA GLU A 101 -1.25 8.36 -7.25
C GLU A 101 -0.35 8.67 -6.05
N GLY A 102 0.13 7.63 -5.36
CA GLY A 102 1.04 7.80 -4.22
C GLY A 102 2.36 8.48 -4.60
N SER A 103 2.88 8.22 -5.80
CA SER A 103 4.07 8.89 -6.32
C SER A 103 3.84 10.38 -6.60
N SER A 104 2.62 10.75 -7.00
CA SER A 104 2.22 12.14 -7.29
C SER A 104 1.95 12.94 -6.01
N SER A 105 1.22 12.37 -5.05
CA SER A 105 0.92 13.04 -3.77
C SER A 105 2.20 13.36 -2.98
N ILE A 106 3.19 12.47 -2.96
CA ILE A 106 4.47 12.72 -2.25
C ILE A 106 5.29 13.86 -2.90
N GLN A 107 5.12 14.11 -4.20
CA GLN A 107 5.70 15.28 -4.88
C GLN A 107 4.96 16.58 -4.54
N GLN A 108 3.63 16.53 -4.42
CA GLN A 108 2.78 17.69 -4.12
C GLN A 108 2.93 18.23 -2.69
N TRP A 109 3.20 17.37 -1.69
CA TRP A 109 3.40 17.80 -0.29
C TRP A 109 4.79 18.40 -0.01
N ARG A 110 5.69 18.50 -1.01
CA ARG A 110 7.06 19.02 -0.85
C ARG A 110 7.34 20.33 -1.60
N ASN A 111 6.32 20.94 -2.21
CA ASN A 111 6.36 22.30 -2.77
C ASN A 111 5.54 23.27 -1.91
#